data_AF-A0A7S0HVF9-F1
#
_entry.id   AF-A0A7S0HVF9-F1
#
_cell.length_a   1.000
_cell.length_b   1.000
_cell.length_c   1.000
_cell.angle_alpha   90.00
_cell.angle_beta   90.00
_cell.angle_gamma   90.00
#
_symmetry.space_group_name_H-M   'P 1'
#
loop_
_entity.id
_entity.type
_entity.pdbx_description
1 polymer ?
#
loop_
_entity_poly.entity_id
_entity_poly.type
_entity_poly.pdbx_seq_one_letter_code
_entity_poly.pdbx_strand_id
1 'polypeptide(L)'
;YAMLESGTKKLPSHSLGGGQMKEDYRKRQREVKASERAVQRELIERLDGLVPLAEVKGRALNGTLKSGRTTVQLYEDCVCHCKKLQDPRAGGHARRAEARSVSGAELMEAVLSSNSERVLVVDLPEWTVVGMSSSLRQDFAGAAFGNDLVGQSFAHLVDFDSLNVLRAFSRSLSRVQGRDRSPALSVNVRTFRRRSVVERRLTMTALHARATGRSIFLLSAGEEEEEEEEE
;
A
#
# COMPACT_ATOMS: atom_id res chain seq x y z
N TYR A 1 80.28 -7.68 -49.50
CA TYR A 1 79.84 -9.02 -49.09
C TYR A 1 80.40 -9.32 -47.71
N ALA A 2 79.62 -9.09 -46.66
CA ALA A 2 79.69 -9.71 -45.34
C ALA A 2 78.40 -9.33 -44.58
N MET A 3 77.75 -10.35 -44.01
CA MET A 3 76.40 -10.41 -43.44
C MET A 3 76.23 -9.52 -42.19
N LEU A 4 75.11 -8.80 -42.02
CA LEU A 4 73.90 -9.20 -41.26
C LEU A 4 74.18 -9.78 -39.86
N GLU A 5 73.98 -8.97 -38.82
CA GLU A 5 73.51 -9.45 -37.53
C GLU A 5 72.30 -8.66 -37.06
N SER A 6 71.20 -9.40 -36.96
CA SER A 6 69.85 -9.03 -36.59
C SER A 6 69.67 -9.04 -35.08
N GLY A 7 69.46 -7.87 -34.47
CA GLY A 7 69.01 -7.74 -33.08
C GLY A 7 67.49 -7.83 -32.97
N THR A 8 66.93 -9.03 -32.87
CA THR A 8 65.52 -9.23 -32.52
C THR A 8 65.35 -9.17 -31.00
N LYS A 9 64.88 -8.03 -30.49
CA LYS A 9 64.44 -7.89 -29.10
C LYS A 9 63.18 -8.74 -28.89
N LYS A 10 63.30 -9.84 -28.14
CA LYS A 10 62.17 -10.59 -27.59
C LYS A 10 61.38 -9.69 -26.65
N LEU A 11 60.11 -9.45 -26.97
CA LEU A 11 59.13 -8.90 -26.02
C LEU A 11 58.74 -10.00 -25.03
N PRO A 12 58.66 -9.71 -23.71
CA PRO A 12 58.15 -10.66 -22.73
C PRO A 12 56.63 -10.80 -22.90
N SER A 13 56.20 -12.02 -23.21
CA SER A 13 54.80 -12.43 -23.18
C SER A 13 54.31 -12.49 -21.72
N HIS A 14 53.76 -11.38 -21.21
CA HIS A 14 53.02 -11.37 -19.95
C HIS A 14 51.59 -11.89 -20.18
N SER A 15 51.40 -13.21 -20.07
CA SER A 15 50.08 -13.82 -19.91
C SER A 15 49.70 -13.90 -18.42
N LEU A 16 49.46 -12.75 -17.78
CA LEU A 16 49.05 -12.67 -16.36
C LEU A 16 47.74 -11.90 -16.17
N GLY A 17 46.69 -12.27 -16.91
CA GLY A 17 45.37 -11.61 -16.80
C GLY A 17 44.16 -12.55 -16.69
N GLY A 18 44.23 -13.76 -17.27
CA GLY A 18 43.05 -14.65 -17.36
C GLY A 18 42.75 -15.45 -16.08
N GLY A 19 43.76 -15.72 -15.24
CA GLY A 19 43.63 -16.53 -14.03
C GLY A 19 42.92 -15.79 -12.89
N GLN A 20 43.39 -14.59 -12.58
CA GLN A 20 42.84 -13.74 -11.50
C GLN A 20 41.39 -13.34 -11.78
N MET A 21 41.07 -12.95 -13.02
CA MET A 21 39.71 -12.56 -13.39
C MET A 21 38.71 -13.73 -13.23
N LYS A 22 39.15 -14.97 -13.50
CA LYS A 22 38.33 -16.19 -13.35
C LYS A 22 38.17 -16.59 -11.88
N GLU A 23 39.17 -16.38 -11.04
CA GLU A 23 39.09 -16.58 -9.59
C GLU A 23 38.17 -15.56 -8.92
N ASP A 24 38.30 -14.28 -9.28
CA ASP A 24 37.44 -13.21 -8.78
C ASP A 24 35.97 -13.42 -9.17
N TYR A 25 35.71 -13.86 -10.41
CA TYR A 25 34.37 -14.21 -10.85
C TYR A 25 33.78 -15.39 -10.05
N ARG A 26 34.58 -16.43 -9.80
CA ARG A 26 34.16 -17.58 -8.97
C ARG A 26 33.91 -17.17 -7.51
N LYS A 27 34.72 -16.26 -6.97
CA LYS A 27 34.55 -15.73 -5.61
C LYS A 27 33.24 -14.93 -5.50
N ARG A 28 32.98 -14.02 -6.44
CA ARG A 28 31.70 -13.28 -6.50
C ARG A 28 30.50 -14.19 -6.64
N GLN A 29 30.58 -15.22 -7.48
CA GLN A 29 29.49 -16.21 -7.60
C GLN A 29 29.24 -16.98 -6.29
N ARG A 30 30.29 -17.28 -5.51
CA ARG A 30 30.14 -17.92 -4.20
C ARG A 30 29.48 -16.98 -3.18
N GLU A 31 29.86 -15.71 -3.20
CA GLU A 31 29.30 -14.67 -2.32
C GLU A 31 27.81 -14.43 -2.61
N VAL A 32 27.41 -14.32 -3.88
CA VAL A 32 26.00 -14.19 -4.28
C VAL A 32 25.19 -15.42 -3.87
N LYS A 33 25.70 -16.63 -4.12
CA LYS A 33 25.02 -17.86 -3.68
C LYS A 33 24.93 -17.96 -2.16
N ALA A 34 25.92 -17.43 -1.43
CA ALA A 34 25.91 -17.42 0.02
C ALA A 34 24.87 -16.43 0.57
N SER A 35 24.76 -15.24 -0.02
CA SER A 35 23.75 -14.25 0.37
C SER A 35 22.34 -14.72 0.07
N GLU A 36 22.10 -15.30 -1.12
CA GLU A 36 20.80 -15.90 -1.48
C GLU A 36 20.40 -17.00 -0.50
N ARG A 37 21.34 -17.88 -0.11
CA ARG A 37 21.08 -18.92 0.91
C ARG A 37 20.84 -18.35 2.30
N ALA A 38 21.39 -17.19 2.63
CA ALA A 38 21.13 -16.53 3.91
C ALA A 38 19.71 -15.95 3.94
N VAL A 39 19.33 -15.21 2.89
CA VAL A 39 17.97 -14.69 2.71
C VAL A 39 16.95 -15.82 2.68
N GLN A 40 17.23 -16.90 1.94
CA GLN A 40 16.34 -18.06 1.88
C GLN A 40 16.16 -18.71 3.25
N ARG A 41 17.23 -18.85 4.05
CA ARG A 41 17.13 -19.38 5.42
C ARG A 41 16.29 -18.49 6.32
N GLU A 42 16.50 -17.18 6.25
CA GLU A 42 15.70 -16.21 7.02
C GLU A 42 14.21 -16.29 6.65
N LEU A 43 13.88 -16.36 5.36
CA LEU A 43 12.50 -16.49 4.90
C LEU A 43 11.86 -17.80 5.39
N ILE A 44 12.59 -18.91 5.33
CA ILE A 44 12.12 -20.21 5.83
C ILE A 44 11.86 -20.14 7.33
N GLU A 45 12.75 -19.52 8.11
CA GLU A 45 12.56 -19.39 9.56
C GLU A 45 11.35 -18.53 9.92
N ARG A 46 11.13 -17.42 9.19
CA ARG A 46 9.93 -16.59 9.40
C ARG A 46 8.66 -17.34 9.01
N LEU A 47 8.68 -18.03 7.87
CA LEU A 47 7.55 -18.82 7.40
C LEU A 47 7.20 -19.94 8.39
N ASP A 48 8.20 -20.57 9.00
CA ASP A 48 8.01 -21.62 10.01
C ASP A 48 7.17 -21.14 11.20
N GLY A 49 7.34 -19.89 11.63
CA GLY A 49 6.55 -19.28 12.70
C GLY A 49 5.12 -18.91 12.30
N LEU A 50 4.85 -18.72 11.01
CA LEU A 50 3.55 -18.26 10.51
C LEU A 50 2.62 -19.41 10.10
N VAL A 51 3.18 -20.54 9.64
CA VAL A 51 2.38 -21.65 9.10
C VAL A 51 2.00 -22.63 10.23
N PRO A 52 0.70 -22.80 10.52
CA PRO A 52 0.25 -23.74 11.55
C PRO A 52 0.63 -25.18 11.18
N LEU A 53 0.95 -25.97 12.20
CA LEU A 53 1.27 -27.39 12.02
C LEU A 53 0.04 -28.15 11.55
N ALA A 54 0.17 -28.87 10.43
CA ALA A 54 -0.88 -29.76 9.97
C ALA A 54 -0.92 -31.03 10.85
N GLU A 55 -2.08 -31.31 11.45
CA GLU A 55 -2.31 -32.54 12.23
C GLU A 55 -2.45 -33.75 11.29
N VAL A 56 -1.33 -34.30 10.86
CA VAL A 56 -1.27 -35.54 10.06
C VAL A 56 -0.89 -36.70 10.97
N LYS A 57 -1.83 -37.63 11.21
CA LYS A 57 -1.59 -38.81 12.08
C LYS A 57 -0.40 -39.62 11.56
N GLY A 58 0.57 -39.90 12.43
CA GLY A 58 1.76 -40.71 12.13
C GLY A 58 2.90 -39.97 11.41
N ARG A 59 2.80 -38.66 11.20
CA ARG A 59 3.88 -37.88 10.60
C ARG A 59 4.99 -37.63 11.63
N ALA A 60 6.20 -38.14 11.35
CA ALA A 60 7.37 -37.85 12.16
C ALA A 60 7.92 -36.44 11.86
N LEU A 61 8.20 -35.67 12.91
CA LEU A 61 8.77 -34.33 12.86
C LEU A 61 10.24 -34.39 13.29
N ASN A 62 11.10 -34.79 12.36
CA ASN A 62 12.54 -34.98 12.59
C ASN A 62 13.39 -33.99 11.79
N GLY A 63 12.87 -32.80 11.54
CA GLY A 63 13.54 -31.77 10.76
C GLY A 63 14.34 -30.78 11.61
N THR A 64 15.05 -29.89 10.93
CA THR A 64 15.97 -28.92 11.54
C THR A 64 15.33 -27.56 11.82
N LEU A 65 14.05 -27.36 11.49
CA LEU A 65 13.31 -26.12 11.76
C LEU A 65 12.88 -26.04 13.23
N LYS A 66 12.54 -24.85 13.72
CA LYS A 66 12.11 -24.65 15.12
C LYS A 66 10.84 -25.42 15.45
N SER A 67 9.95 -25.59 14.48
CA SER A 67 8.76 -26.44 14.57
C SER A 67 9.03 -27.95 14.53
N GLY A 68 10.28 -28.38 14.32
CA GLY A 68 10.65 -29.78 14.09
C GLY A 68 10.32 -30.29 12.68
N ARG A 69 9.79 -29.45 11.78
CA ARG A 69 9.51 -29.82 10.39
C ARG A 69 10.77 -29.83 9.52
N THR A 70 10.74 -30.62 8.45
CA THR A 70 11.65 -30.43 7.31
C THR A 70 11.15 -29.28 6.42
N THR A 71 12.03 -28.70 5.60
CA THR A 71 11.63 -27.64 4.65
C THR A 71 10.51 -28.10 3.71
N VAL A 72 10.54 -29.36 3.29
CA VAL A 72 9.49 -29.94 2.42
C VAL A 72 8.16 -30.01 3.15
N GLN A 73 8.15 -30.48 4.40
CA GLN A 73 6.94 -30.51 5.23
C GLN A 73 6.36 -29.11 5.47
N LEU A 74 7.23 -28.10 5.68
CA LEU A 74 6.79 -26.70 5.82
C LEU A 74 6.13 -26.20 4.53
N TYR A 75 6.68 -26.51 3.35
CA TYR A 75 6.06 -26.12 2.08
C TYR A 75 4.74 -26.84 1.82
N GLU A 76 4.64 -28.13 2.14
CA GLU A 76 3.38 -28.88 2.05
C GLU A 76 2.29 -28.28 2.98
N ASP A 77 2.67 -27.97 4.23
CA ASP A 77 1.79 -27.34 5.20
C ASP A 77 1.37 -25.93 4.73
N CYS A 78 2.30 -25.17 4.16
CA CYS A 78 2.05 -23.84 3.61
C CYS A 78 1.05 -23.90 2.45
N VAL A 79 1.25 -24.81 1.49
CA VAL A 79 0.31 -25.01 0.38
C VAL A 79 -1.06 -25.43 0.90
N CYS A 80 -1.12 -26.35 1.86
CA CYS A 80 -2.37 -26.78 2.49
C CYS A 80 -3.06 -25.62 3.21
N HIS A 81 -2.30 -24.81 3.95
CA HIS A 81 -2.79 -23.65 4.67
C HIS A 81 -3.33 -22.61 3.70
N CYS A 82 -2.58 -22.21 2.67
CA CYS A 82 -3.03 -21.28 1.64
C CYS A 82 -4.30 -21.78 0.92
N LYS A 83 -4.39 -23.08 0.61
CA LYS A 83 -5.61 -23.66 0.02
C LYS A 83 -6.81 -23.58 0.96
N LYS A 84 -6.62 -23.81 2.26
CA LYS A 84 -7.67 -23.62 3.28
C LYS A 84 -8.07 -22.16 3.42
N LEU A 85 -7.13 -21.22 3.29
CA LEU A 85 -7.43 -19.79 3.30
C LEU A 85 -8.23 -19.35 2.07
N GLN A 86 -8.06 -20.05 0.94
CA GLN A 86 -8.70 -19.72 -0.35
C GLN A 86 -10.04 -20.42 -0.59
N ASP A 87 -10.39 -21.46 0.17
CA ASP A 87 -11.64 -22.20 -0.02
C ASP A 87 -12.79 -21.59 0.81
N PRO A 88 -13.77 -20.89 0.20
CA PRO A 88 -14.88 -20.27 0.90
C PRO A 88 -15.88 -21.28 1.50
N ARG A 89 -15.78 -22.58 1.19
CA ARG A 89 -16.73 -23.62 1.60
C ARG A 89 -16.23 -24.52 2.73
N ALA A 90 -14.97 -24.42 3.14
CA ALA A 90 -14.37 -25.26 4.18
C ALA A 90 -14.77 -24.89 5.63
N GLY A 91 -15.88 -24.13 5.81
CA GLY A 91 -16.40 -23.65 7.10
C GLY A 91 -17.16 -24.69 7.92
N GLY A 92 -16.68 -25.94 7.97
CA GLY A 92 -17.24 -27.01 8.79
C GLY A 92 -16.58 -27.08 10.17
N HIS A 93 -17.24 -26.52 11.18
CA HIS A 93 -17.14 -26.85 12.61
C HIS A 93 -15.81 -27.41 13.15
N ALA A 94 -14.80 -26.54 13.32
CA ALA A 94 -13.91 -26.49 14.48
C ALA A 94 -12.69 -25.61 14.13
N ARG A 95 -12.40 -24.62 14.98
CA ARG A 95 -11.33 -23.62 14.81
C ARG A 95 -11.54 -22.64 13.67
N ARG A 96 -12.34 -21.64 14.02
CA ARG A 96 -12.36 -20.26 13.54
C ARG A 96 -10.96 -19.62 13.62
N ALA A 97 -10.01 -20.12 12.82
CA ALA A 97 -8.69 -19.55 12.64
C ALA A 97 -8.54 -19.14 11.17
N GLU A 98 -9.01 -17.92 10.90
CA GLU A 98 -8.32 -16.95 10.06
C GLU A 98 -8.01 -17.33 8.60
N ALA A 99 -8.95 -17.95 7.88
CA ALA A 99 -9.16 -17.55 6.49
C ALA A 99 -9.74 -16.13 6.49
N ARG A 100 -8.90 -15.13 6.83
CA ARG A 100 -9.28 -13.72 6.86
C ARG A 100 -9.53 -13.26 5.43
N SER A 101 -10.75 -13.47 4.95
CA SER A 101 -11.34 -12.48 4.04
C SER A 101 -11.19 -11.13 4.74
N VAL A 102 -10.43 -10.22 4.15
CA VAL A 102 -10.27 -8.86 4.68
C VAL A 102 -11.67 -8.30 4.89
N SER A 103 -12.02 -8.02 6.14
CA SER A 103 -13.32 -7.45 6.44
C SER A 103 -13.41 -6.05 5.83
N GLY A 104 -14.62 -5.60 5.48
CA GLY A 104 -14.79 -4.23 4.98
C GLY A 104 -14.27 -3.17 5.97
N ALA A 105 -14.25 -3.49 7.27
CA ALA A 105 -13.68 -2.63 8.31
C ALA A 105 -12.14 -2.57 8.22
N GLU A 106 -11.46 -3.72 8.09
CA GLU A 106 -10.00 -3.77 7.91
C GLU A 106 -9.58 -3.10 6.60
N LEU A 107 -10.35 -3.26 5.51
CA LEU A 107 -10.08 -2.59 4.25
C LEU A 107 -10.27 -1.06 4.37
N MET A 108 -11.32 -0.63 5.08
CA MET A 108 -11.53 0.80 5.36
C MET A 108 -10.39 1.39 6.19
N GLU A 109 -9.96 0.68 7.23
CA GLU A 109 -8.84 1.10 8.07
C GLU A 109 -7.55 1.20 7.26
N ALA A 110 -7.28 0.22 6.39
CA ALA A 110 -6.13 0.26 5.49
C ALA A 110 -6.18 1.48 4.54
N VAL A 111 -7.34 1.75 3.93
CA VAL A 111 -7.53 2.91 3.04
C VAL A 111 -7.34 4.23 3.80
N LEU A 112 -7.90 4.37 5.00
CA LEU A 112 -7.74 5.58 5.82
C LEU A 112 -6.31 5.73 6.36
N SER A 113 -5.60 4.62 6.62
CA SER A 113 -4.20 4.68 7.06
C SER A 113 -3.24 5.08 5.92
N SER A 114 -3.65 4.88 4.66
CA SER A 114 -2.83 5.19 3.49
C SER A 114 -2.59 6.70 3.32
N ASN A 115 -1.40 7.04 2.81
CA ASN A 115 -1.02 8.38 2.40
C ASN A 115 -1.29 8.65 0.90
N SER A 116 -1.77 7.66 0.15
CA SER A 116 -1.92 7.76 -1.31
C SER A 116 -3.08 8.66 -1.73
N GLU A 117 -4.20 8.59 -1.02
CA GLU A 117 -5.45 9.22 -1.42
C GLU A 117 -6.03 10.04 -0.28
N ARG A 118 -6.73 11.14 -0.62
CA ARG A 118 -7.47 11.96 0.33
C ARG A 118 -8.89 11.42 0.45
N VAL A 119 -9.12 10.58 1.44
CA VAL A 119 -10.43 9.94 1.66
C VAL A 119 -11.12 10.63 2.81
N LEU A 120 -12.39 10.94 2.63
CA LEU A 120 -13.26 11.56 3.60
C LEU A 120 -14.48 10.65 3.86
N VAL A 121 -14.71 10.31 5.12
CA VAL A 121 -15.88 9.54 5.55
C VAL A 121 -16.75 10.44 6.41
N VAL A 122 -17.99 10.66 6.00
CA VAL A 122 -18.94 11.54 6.70
C VAL A 122 -20.25 10.80 6.98
N ASP A 123 -20.91 11.22 8.04
CA ASP A 123 -22.30 10.88 8.34
C ASP A 123 -23.23 11.94 7.74
N LEU A 124 -24.24 11.49 6.99
CA LEU A 124 -25.25 12.34 6.37
C LEU A 124 -26.58 12.25 7.14
N PRO A 125 -27.37 13.35 7.18
CA PRO A 125 -27.22 14.59 6.39
C PRO A 125 -26.36 15.70 7.01
N GLU A 126 -25.87 15.54 8.25
CA GLU A 126 -25.18 16.59 9.01
C GLU A 126 -23.76 16.89 8.50
N TRP A 127 -23.24 16.04 7.61
CA TRP A 127 -21.86 16.10 7.11
C TRP A 127 -20.81 15.98 8.21
N THR A 128 -21.14 15.26 9.29
CA THR A 128 -20.21 15.04 10.41
C THR A 128 -19.10 14.10 9.97
N VAL A 129 -17.85 14.53 10.07
CA VAL A 129 -16.69 13.70 9.70
C VAL A 129 -16.54 12.56 10.70
N VAL A 130 -16.60 11.33 10.21
CA VAL A 130 -16.43 10.10 11.01
C VAL A 130 -15.02 9.54 10.83
N GLY A 131 -14.40 9.78 9.69
CA GLY A 131 -13.05 9.31 9.38
C GLY A 131 -12.43 10.08 8.23
N MET A 132 -11.11 10.10 8.19
CA MET A 132 -10.34 10.73 7.12
C MET A 132 -9.00 10.02 6.95
N SER A 133 -8.48 10.04 5.73
CA SER A 133 -7.18 9.44 5.45
C SER A 133 -6.02 10.24 6.06
N SER A 134 -4.89 9.58 6.27
CA SER A 134 -3.65 10.20 6.72
C SER A 134 -3.21 11.35 5.80
N SER A 135 -3.37 11.17 4.47
CA SER A 135 -3.09 12.22 3.49
C SER A 135 -3.95 13.46 3.71
N LEU A 136 -5.27 13.27 3.94
CA LEU A 136 -6.18 14.38 4.22
C LEU A 136 -5.88 15.06 5.56
N ARG A 137 -5.50 14.29 6.59
CA ARG A 137 -5.06 14.86 7.89
C ARG A 137 -3.88 15.81 7.73
N GLN A 138 -2.95 15.50 6.84
CA GLN A 138 -1.78 16.35 6.59
C GLN A 138 -2.18 17.68 5.94
N ASP A 139 -3.19 17.72 5.07
CA ASP A 139 -3.68 18.97 4.49
C ASP A 139 -4.22 19.94 5.56
N PHE A 140 -4.80 19.37 6.63
CA PHE A 140 -5.30 20.12 7.78
C PHE A 140 -4.30 20.20 8.95
N ALA A 141 -3.06 19.71 8.78
CA ALA A 141 -2.02 19.85 9.79
C ALA A 141 -1.67 21.34 9.94
N GLY A 142 -1.91 21.89 11.13
CA GLY A 142 -1.78 23.32 11.42
C GLY A 142 -3.06 24.15 11.23
N ALA A 143 -4.19 23.51 10.89
CA ALA A 143 -5.50 24.14 11.02
C ALA A 143 -5.80 24.42 12.50
N ALA A 144 -6.60 25.47 12.75
CA ALA A 144 -6.95 25.92 14.11
C ALA A 144 -7.68 24.84 14.95
N PHE A 145 -8.25 23.82 14.29
CA PHE A 145 -9.06 22.77 14.91
C PHE A 145 -8.26 21.56 15.43
N GLY A 146 -6.95 21.70 15.69
CA GLY A 146 -6.19 20.65 16.39
C GLY A 146 -5.77 19.46 15.52
N ASN A 147 -5.53 19.70 14.23
CA ASN A 147 -5.05 18.71 13.24
C ASN A 147 -6.01 17.56 12.91
N ASP A 148 -7.24 17.57 13.44
CA ASP A 148 -8.26 16.56 13.15
C ASP A 148 -9.61 17.24 12.92
N LEU A 149 -10.38 16.72 11.97
CA LEU A 149 -11.77 17.15 11.73
C LEU A 149 -12.77 16.08 12.16
N VAL A 150 -12.32 14.90 12.60
CA VAL A 150 -13.23 13.85 13.09
C VAL A 150 -14.10 14.41 14.23
N GLY A 151 -15.42 14.21 14.09
CA GLY A 151 -16.45 14.77 14.97
C GLY A 151 -16.95 16.16 14.58
N GLN A 152 -16.29 16.87 13.67
CA GLN A 152 -16.71 18.18 13.18
C GLN A 152 -17.61 18.04 11.94
N SER A 153 -18.47 19.03 11.68
CA SER A 153 -19.19 19.09 10.40
C SER A 153 -18.26 19.61 9.32
N PHE A 154 -18.07 18.81 8.26
CA PHE A 154 -17.32 19.22 7.07
C PHE A 154 -17.94 20.45 6.40
N ALA A 155 -19.26 20.63 6.52
CA ALA A 155 -19.98 21.78 5.99
C ALA A 155 -19.50 23.12 6.55
N HIS A 156 -18.89 23.16 7.73
CA HIS A 156 -18.31 24.38 8.31
C HIS A 156 -17.04 24.85 7.60
N LEU A 157 -16.39 23.96 6.84
CA LEU A 157 -15.20 24.28 6.07
C LEU A 157 -15.54 24.66 4.64
N VAL A 158 -16.77 24.44 4.18
CA VAL A 158 -17.18 24.76 2.82
C VAL A 158 -17.60 26.23 2.74
N ASP A 159 -17.20 26.93 1.68
CA ASP A 159 -17.63 28.30 1.45
C ASP A 159 -19.16 28.41 1.33
N PHE A 160 -19.68 29.62 1.51
CA PHE A 160 -21.13 29.83 1.53
C PHE A 160 -21.79 29.47 0.19
N ASP A 161 -21.11 29.74 -0.92
CA ASP A 161 -21.63 29.49 -2.26
C ASP A 161 -21.69 27.99 -2.57
N SER A 162 -20.64 27.22 -2.24
CA SER A 162 -20.63 25.77 -2.43
C SER A 162 -21.47 25.03 -1.39
N LEU A 163 -21.78 25.63 -0.23
CA LEU A 163 -22.58 24.99 0.81
C LEU A 163 -23.98 24.59 0.32
N ASN A 164 -24.60 25.45 -0.50
CA ASN A 164 -25.90 25.15 -1.10
C ASN A 164 -25.80 24.00 -2.10
N VAL A 165 -24.70 23.95 -2.85
CA VAL A 165 -24.42 22.87 -3.81
C VAL A 165 -24.16 21.55 -3.07
N LEU A 166 -23.41 21.58 -1.98
CA LEU A 166 -23.16 20.42 -1.11
C LEU A 166 -24.46 19.85 -0.53
N ARG A 167 -25.35 20.71 -0.05
CA ARG A 167 -26.68 20.30 0.45
C ARG A 167 -27.57 19.74 -0.67
N ALA A 168 -27.54 20.33 -1.85
CA ALA A 168 -28.26 19.82 -3.01
C ALA A 168 -27.72 18.44 -3.44
N PHE A 169 -26.40 18.28 -3.41
CA PHE A 169 -25.72 17.03 -3.71
C PHE A 169 -26.09 15.92 -2.74
N SER A 170 -26.05 16.16 -1.42
CA SER A 170 -26.52 15.17 -0.42
C SER A 170 -27.94 14.67 -0.71
N ARG A 171 -28.86 15.57 -1.08
CA ARG A 171 -30.23 15.19 -1.45
C ARG A 171 -30.28 14.36 -2.72
N SER A 172 -29.42 14.64 -3.70
CA SER A 172 -29.37 13.93 -4.98
C SER A 172 -28.73 12.54 -4.86
N LEU A 173 -27.82 12.31 -3.91
CA LEU A 173 -27.18 11.01 -3.66
C LEU A 173 -28.20 9.88 -3.42
N SER A 174 -29.34 10.19 -2.81
CA SER A 174 -30.47 9.27 -2.60
C SER A 174 -31.02 8.67 -3.90
N ARG A 175 -30.82 9.34 -5.04
CA ARG A 175 -31.39 8.98 -6.35
C ARG A 175 -30.40 8.28 -7.28
N VAL A 176 -29.13 8.17 -6.88
CA VAL A 176 -28.02 7.75 -7.76
C VAL A 176 -27.55 6.31 -7.47
N GLN A 177 -28.17 5.60 -6.52
CA GLN A 177 -27.88 4.18 -6.30
C GLN A 177 -28.09 3.36 -7.59
N GLY A 178 -27.01 2.78 -8.12
CA GLY A 178 -27.03 1.91 -9.31
C GLY A 178 -26.64 2.55 -10.65
N ARG A 179 -26.04 3.74 -10.68
CA ARG A 179 -25.51 4.34 -11.93
C ARG A 179 -24.03 4.01 -12.16
N ASP A 180 -23.64 3.88 -13.43
CA ASP A 180 -22.28 3.54 -13.88
C ASP A 180 -21.22 4.63 -13.60
N ARG A 181 -21.63 5.84 -13.22
CA ARG A 181 -20.72 6.95 -12.89
C ARG A 181 -20.94 7.42 -11.46
N SER A 182 -19.86 7.38 -10.68
CA SER A 182 -19.79 7.99 -9.36
C SER A 182 -20.11 9.49 -9.46
N PRO A 183 -21.12 9.99 -8.72
CA PRO A 183 -21.44 11.40 -8.74
C PRO A 183 -20.28 12.19 -8.12
N ALA A 184 -19.94 13.32 -8.74
CA ALA A 184 -18.89 14.21 -8.28
C ALA A 184 -19.40 15.65 -8.14
N LEU A 185 -18.76 16.41 -7.26
CA LEU A 185 -19.08 17.81 -6.98
C LEU A 185 -17.80 18.59 -6.72
N SER A 186 -17.65 19.77 -7.31
CA SER A 186 -16.61 20.71 -6.90
C SER A 186 -17.11 21.62 -5.78
N VAL A 187 -16.32 21.76 -4.71
CA VAL A 187 -16.58 22.66 -3.59
C VAL A 187 -15.33 23.44 -3.23
N ASN A 188 -15.48 24.69 -2.80
CA ASN A 188 -14.38 25.43 -2.20
C ASN A 188 -14.34 25.16 -0.70
N VAL A 189 -13.17 24.76 -0.22
CA VAL A 189 -12.92 24.44 1.19
C VAL A 189 -11.95 25.46 1.76
N ARG A 190 -12.37 26.09 2.87
CA ARG A 190 -11.63 27.06 3.66
C ARG A 190 -11.00 26.37 4.86
N THR A 191 -9.68 26.47 4.92
CA THR A 191 -8.87 26.01 6.05
C THR A 191 -8.35 27.21 6.81
N PHE A 192 -8.73 27.32 8.08
CA PHE A 192 -8.28 28.39 8.96
C PHE A 192 -6.97 27.99 9.63
N ARG A 193 -5.90 28.72 9.33
CA ARG A 193 -4.58 28.58 9.97
C ARG A 193 -4.37 29.74 10.95
N ARG A 194 -3.36 29.64 11.81
CA ARG A 194 -3.07 30.64 12.85
C ARG A 194 -2.93 32.09 12.35
N ARG A 195 -2.55 32.29 11.08
CA ARG A 195 -2.27 33.62 10.50
C ARG A 195 -2.84 33.83 9.09
N SER A 196 -3.58 32.85 8.57
CA SER A 196 -4.12 32.92 7.20
C SER A 196 -5.35 32.04 7.06
N VAL A 197 -6.20 32.39 6.10
CA VAL A 197 -7.26 31.52 5.61
C VAL A 197 -6.81 31.05 4.24
N VAL A 198 -6.78 29.73 4.05
CA VAL A 198 -6.43 29.11 2.78
C VAL A 198 -7.71 28.55 2.18
N GLU A 199 -8.08 29.02 1.00
CA GLU A 199 -9.20 28.49 0.24
C GLU A 199 -8.65 27.56 -0.84
N ARG A 200 -9.27 26.39 -1.00
CA ARG A 200 -8.89 25.39 -2.00
C ARG A 200 -10.14 24.87 -2.68
N ARG A 201 -10.13 24.86 -4.00
CA ARG A 201 -11.16 24.16 -4.77
C ARG A 201 -10.86 22.66 -4.76
N LEU A 202 -11.81 21.87 -4.27
CA LEU A 202 -11.70 20.42 -4.21
C LEU A 202 -12.82 19.78 -5.03
N THR A 203 -12.49 18.73 -5.76
CA THR A 203 -13.47 17.85 -6.39
C THR A 203 -13.73 16.66 -5.48
N MET A 204 -14.96 16.56 -5.00
CA MET A 204 -15.47 15.46 -4.18
C MET A 204 -16.13 14.42 -5.08
N THR A 205 -15.57 13.21 -5.14
CA THR A 205 -16.16 12.09 -5.88
C THR A 205 -16.72 11.07 -4.89
N ALA A 206 -18.01 10.71 -5.04
CA ALA A 206 -18.63 9.72 -4.18
C ALA A 206 -18.19 8.30 -4.56
N LEU A 207 -17.43 7.65 -3.68
CA LEU A 207 -17.08 6.23 -3.82
C LEU A 207 -18.22 5.34 -3.29
N HIS A 208 -18.84 5.77 -2.19
CA HIS A 208 -19.99 5.11 -1.60
C HIS A 208 -20.91 6.18 -1.01
N ALA A 209 -22.11 6.31 -1.54
CA ALA A 209 -23.05 7.33 -1.11
C ALA A 209 -24.38 6.73 -0.65
N ARG A 210 -24.86 7.21 0.49
CA ARG A 210 -26.20 6.92 1.01
C ARG A 210 -26.95 8.23 1.21
N ALA A 211 -28.28 8.17 1.17
CA ALA A 211 -29.14 9.30 1.51
C ALA A 211 -28.93 9.77 2.96
N THR A 212 -28.75 8.80 3.85
CA THR A 212 -28.52 8.96 5.28
C THR A 212 -27.49 7.94 5.76
N GLY A 213 -26.76 8.28 6.82
CA GLY A 213 -25.71 7.45 7.36
C GLY A 213 -24.35 7.66 6.66
N ARG A 214 -23.42 6.73 6.91
CA ARG A 214 -22.04 6.84 6.45
C ARG A 214 -21.90 6.79 4.93
N SER A 215 -21.20 7.81 4.41
CA SER A 215 -20.81 7.95 3.01
C SER A 215 -19.31 8.24 2.89
N ILE A 216 -18.71 7.82 1.79
CA ILE A 216 -17.27 7.86 1.53
C ILE A 216 -17.02 8.66 0.25
N PHE A 217 -16.14 9.64 0.36
CA PHE A 217 -15.78 10.55 -0.70
C PHE A 217 -14.27 10.54 -0.90
N LEU A 218 -13.85 10.58 -2.16
CA LEU A 218 -12.48 10.87 -2.56
C LEU A 218 -12.38 12.38 -2.84
N LEU A 219 -11.33 13.02 -2.34
CA LEU A 219 -11.05 14.44 -2.56
C LEU A 219 -9.84 14.60 -3.48
N SER A 220 -10.05 15.29 -4.59
CA SER A 220 -8.99 15.69 -5.50
C SER A 220 -8.81 17.21 -5.39
N ALA A 221 -7.57 17.70 -5.47
CA ALA A 221 -7.37 19.12 -5.75
C ALA A 221 -8.01 19.43 -7.11
N GLY A 222 -8.76 20.52 -7.20
CA GLY A 222 -9.14 21.06 -8.51
C GLY A 222 -7.88 21.49 -9.24
N GLU A 223 -7.82 21.24 -10.55
CA GLU A 223 -6.80 21.86 -11.40
C GLU A 223 -6.96 23.38 -11.23
N GLU A 224 -5.96 24.02 -10.62
CA GLU A 224 -5.80 25.46 -10.67
C GLU A 224 -5.44 25.74 -12.13
N GLU A 225 -6.34 26.36 -12.90
CA GLU A 225 -5.97 26.97 -14.17
C GLU A 225 -4.90 28.02 -13.80
N GLU A 226 -3.64 27.73 -14.13
CA GLU A 226 -2.56 28.71 -14.08
C GLU A 226 -2.98 29.85 -15.03
N GLU A 227 -3.51 30.94 -14.48
CA GLU A 227 -3.62 32.19 -15.21
C GLU A 227 -2.18 32.62 -15.52
N GLU A 228 -1.74 32.34 -16.75
CA GLU A 228 -0.55 32.97 -17.33
C GLU A 228 -0.76 34.48 -17.28
N GLU A 229 -0.09 35.16 -16.34
CA GLU A 229 0.08 36.60 -16.37
C GLU A 229 0.86 36.96 -17.65
N GLU A 230 0.14 37.34 -18.70
CA GLU A 230 0.74 38.05 -19.84
C GLU A 230 1.18 39.45 -19.35
N GLU A 231 2.49 39.63 -19.17
CA GLU A 231 3.17 40.94 -19.08
C GLU A 231 3.12 41.73 -20.40
#